data_AF-A0A383ASS0-F1
#
_entry.id   AF-A0A383ASS0-F1
#
_cell.length_a   1.000
_cell.length_b   1.000
_cell.length_c   1.000
_cell.angle_alpha   90.00
_cell.angle_beta   90.00
_cell.angle_gamma   90.00
#
_symmetry.space_group_name_H-M   'P 1'
#
loop_
_entity.id
_entity.type
_entity.pdbx_description
1 polymer ?
#
loop_
_entity_poly.entity_id
_entity_poly.type
_entity_poly.pdbx_seq_one_letter_code
_entity_poly.pdbx_strand_id
1 'polypeptide(L)'
;MLLLILGCSKKPKPEPEPSAIRRVSSTICDGEAEVALWGDCTDLHSSVSDGCMESGCYDIRTTTSINLYSQGLTGSIPPEIGNLTNLTDLRLNNNQLTGEIPPEIGNLTNLTRLDLNWNQLTGKIPSEIGNLTNLTRLQLSTNQLTGKIPQQVCDLIESNHLGITGILYGNNLTNTCE
;
A
#
# COMPACT_ATOMS: atom_id res chain seq x y z
N MET A 1 39.50 -11.31 -38.55
CA MET A 1 38.39 -10.35 -38.33
C MET A 1 38.26 -10.18 -36.83
N LEU A 2 38.82 -9.09 -36.30
CA LEU A 2 38.91 -8.81 -34.87
C LEU A 2 37.55 -8.32 -34.34
N LEU A 3 37.12 -8.83 -33.18
CA LEU A 3 36.02 -8.27 -32.38
C LEU A 3 36.43 -6.90 -31.83
N LEU A 4 35.57 -5.89 -31.99
CA LEU A 4 35.65 -4.63 -31.26
C LEU A 4 34.65 -4.67 -30.09
N ILE A 5 35.17 -4.67 -28.87
CA ILE A 5 34.40 -4.42 -27.64
C ILE A 5 34.35 -2.90 -27.46
N LEU A 6 33.16 -2.30 -27.56
CA LEU A 6 32.92 -0.93 -27.10
C LEU A 6 32.39 -0.99 -25.68
N GLY A 7 33.19 -0.51 -24.72
CA GLY A 7 32.79 -0.38 -23.32
C GLY A 7 31.73 0.69 -23.12
N CYS A 8 30.72 0.40 -22.30
CA CYS A 8 29.73 1.39 -21.86
C CYS A 8 30.35 2.35 -20.83
N SER A 9 30.51 3.62 -21.22
CA SER A 9 30.83 4.71 -20.29
C SER A 9 29.65 4.99 -19.34
N LYS A 10 29.91 4.99 -18.03
CA LYS A 10 28.97 5.50 -17.02
C LYS A 10 28.68 6.97 -17.30
N LYS A 11 27.48 7.30 -17.76
CA LYS A 11 26.97 8.68 -17.70
C LYS A 11 26.52 8.99 -16.27
N PRO A 12 26.77 10.20 -15.74
CA PRO A 12 26.30 10.59 -14.42
C PRO A 12 24.77 10.60 -14.39
N LYS A 13 24.21 10.07 -13.30
CA LYS A 13 22.78 9.99 -13.03
C LYS A 13 22.22 11.43 -12.94
N PRO A 14 21.19 11.81 -13.72
CA PRO A 14 20.54 13.09 -13.52
C PRO A 14 19.92 13.12 -12.12
N GLU A 15 20.13 14.21 -11.38
CA GLU A 15 19.46 14.46 -10.10
C GLU A 15 17.94 14.43 -10.29
N PRO A 16 17.16 13.87 -9.35
CA PRO A 16 15.72 13.82 -9.49
C PRO A 16 15.11 15.22 -9.35
N GLU A 17 14.43 15.68 -10.40
CA GLU A 17 13.59 16.88 -10.42
C GLU A 17 12.55 16.85 -9.27
N PRO A 18 12.31 17.97 -8.54
CA PRO A 18 11.43 18.03 -7.38
C PRO A 18 9.92 17.78 -7.64
N SER A 19 9.52 17.48 -8.88
CA SER A 19 8.11 17.33 -9.31
C SER A 19 7.81 16.03 -10.06
N ALA A 20 8.77 15.11 -10.18
CA ALA A 20 8.51 13.81 -10.77
C ALA A 20 7.75 12.92 -9.78
N ILE A 21 6.47 12.64 -10.08
CA ILE A 21 5.66 11.63 -9.40
C ILE A 21 6.46 10.33 -9.39
N ARG A 22 6.96 9.93 -8.21
CA ARG A 22 7.61 8.63 -8.03
C ARG A 22 6.54 7.54 -8.14
N ARG A 23 6.28 7.08 -9.35
CA ARG A 23 5.52 5.85 -9.59
C ARG A 23 6.45 4.68 -9.26
N VAL A 24 6.25 4.07 -8.10
CA VAL A 24 6.93 2.82 -7.75
C VAL A 24 6.03 1.69 -8.25
N SER A 25 6.44 1.02 -9.33
CA SER A 25 5.76 -0.22 -9.75
C SER A 25 6.18 -1.33 -8.80
N SER A 26 5.22 -1.86 -8.04
CA SER A 26 5.36 -3.13 -7.32
C SER A 26 4.19 -4.00 -7.72
N THR A 27 4.45 -5.25 -8.05
CA THR A 27 3.44 -6.18 -8.60
C THR A 27 3.09 -7.27 -7.59
N ILE A 28 1.86 -7.76 -7.58
CA ILE A 28 1.49 -9.03 -6.96
C ILE A 28 1.64 -10.14 -8.00
N CYS A 29 2.30 -11.23 -7.64
CA CYS A 29 2.65 -12.32 -8.56
C CYS A 29 2.26 -13.69 -7.93
N ASP A 30 1.67 -14.61 -8.72
CA ASP A 30 1.33 -16.01 -8.32
C ASP A 30 1.98 -17.05 -9.25
N GLY A 31 3.11 -16.71 -9.88
CA GLY A 31 3.87 -17.60 -10.77
C GLY A 31 3.47 -17.58 -12.25
N GLU A 32 2.31 -17.01 -12.62
CA GLU A 32 1.90 -16.86 -14.03
C GLU A 32 1.20 -15.52 -14.37
N ALA A 33 0.68 -14.80 -13.38
CA ALA A 33 0.00 -13.52 -13.57
C ALA A 33 0.58 -12.44 -12.64
N GLU A 34 0.74 -11.22 -13.17
CA GLU A 34 1.22 -10.05 -12.44
C GLU A 34 0.12 -8.98 -12.37
N VAL A 35 -0.14 -8.44 -11.18
CA VAL A 35 -1.00 -7.25 -11.01
C VAL A 35 -0.18 -6.13 -10.41
N ALA A 36 -0.04 -5.01 -11.11
CA ALA A 36 0.65 -3.85 -10.57
C ALA A 36 -0.18 -3.18 -9.48
N LEU A 37 0.43 -2.97 -8.31
CA LEU A 37 -0.23 -2.35 -7.18
C LEU A 37 -0.30 -0.82 -7.30
N TRP A 38 0.73 -0.19 -7.87
CA TRP A 38 0.83 1.26 -8.02
C TRP A 38 1.54 1.64 -9.33
N GLY A 39 0.98 1.24 -10.47
CA GLY A 39 1.48 1.59 -11.81
C GLY A 39 0.84 0.75 -12.93
N ASP A 40 1.01 1.15 -14.19
CA ASP A 40 0.69 0.30 -15.35
C ASP A 40 1.89 -0.63 -15.62
N CYS A 41 1.66 -1.94 -15.75
CA CYS A 41 2.67 -2.92 -16.23
C CYS A 41 2.71 -3.00 -17.77
N THR A 42 2.35 -1.93 -18.48
CA THR A 42 2.15 -1.98 -19.94
C THR A 42 3.42 -2.18 -20.77
N ASP A 43 4.61 -2.22 -20.15
CA ASP A 43 5.89 -2.40 -20.86
C ASP A 43 6.51 -3.81 -20.70
N LEU A 44 5.87 -4.76 -19.99
CA LEU A 44 6.47 -6.08 -19.71
C LEU A 44 6.46 -7.09 -20.87
N HIS A 45 5.98 -6.73 -22.06
CA HIS A 45 5.93 -7.65 -23.21
C HIS A 45 6.92 -7.39 -24.35
N SER A 46 7.83 -6.42 -24.23
CA SER A 46 8.92 -6.33 -25.21
C SER A 46 10.20 -5.80 -24.59
N SER A 47 11.12 -6.72 -24.26
CA SER A 47 12.56 -6.54 -24.35
C SER A 47 13.08 -5.09 -24.17
N VAL A 48 12.97 -4.52 -22.97
CA VAL A 48 13.74 -3.32 -22.61
C VAL A 48 14.24 -3.47 -21.18
N SER A 49 15.55 -3.55 -21.07
CA SER A 49 16.34 -3.60 -19.84
C SER A 49 16.59 -2.22 -19.23
N ASP A 50 15.67 -1.26 -19.33
CA ASP A 50 15.91 0.12 -18.88
C ASP A 50 14.60 0.77 -18.39
N GLY A 51 14.41 0.84 -17.07
CA GLY A 51 13.50 1.84 -16.48
C GLY A 51 12.65 1.42 -15.28
N CYS A 52 12.44 0.13 -15.02
CA CYS A 52 11.83 -0.28 -13.75
C CYS A 52 12.88 -0.10 -12.66
N MET A 53 12.63 0.81 -11.71
CA MET A 53 13.35 0.77 -10.44
C MET A 53 13.19 -0.65 -9.85
N GLU A 54 14.20 -1.14 -9.15
CA GLU A 54 14.34 -2.49 -8.57
C GLU A 54 13.26 -2.88 -7.53
N SER A 55 12.01 -2.44 -7.67
CA SER A 55 10.90 -2.86 -6.82
C SER A 55 10.35 -4.19 -7.33
N GLY A 56 10.71 -5.27 -6.65
CA GLY A 56 10.32 -6.64 -6.98
C GLY A 56 8.81 -6.92 -6.83
N CYS A 57 8.40 -8.09 -7.33
CA CYS A 57 7.09 -8.69 -7.09
C CYS A 57 6.88 -9.05 -5.61
N TYR A 58 5.66 -8.90 -5.12
CA TYR A 58 5.12 -9.55 -3.92
C TYR A 58 4.44 -10.86 -4.31
N ASP A 59 4.98 -11.98 -3.83
CA ASP A 59 4.42 -13.31 -4.04
C ASP A 59 3.24 -13.55 -3.08
N ILE A 60 2.06 -13.93 -3.60
CA ILE A 60 0.86 -14.17 -2.78
C ILE A 60 1.05 -15.28 -1.74
N ARG A 61 1.95 -16.23 -2.00
CA ARG A 61 2.17 -17.42 -1.17
C ARG A 61 3.16 -17.18 -0.05
N THR A 62 4.07 -16.23 -0.22
CA THR A 62 5.20 -16.04 0.71
C THR A 62 5.29 -14.66 1.32
N THR A 63 4.63 -13.65 0.76
CA THR A 63 4.75 -12.27 1.25
C THR A 63 4.05 -12.12 2.59
N THR A 64 4.84 -11.77 3.63
CA THR A 64 4.35 -11.56 4.99
C THR A 64 4.48 -10.10 5.46
N SER A 65 5.29 -9.28 4.77
CA SER A 65 5.49 -7.88 5.11
C SER A 65 5.67 -7.01 3.87
N ILE A 66 4.94 -5.90 3.82
CA ILE A 66 5.08 -4.85 2.81
C ILE A 66 5.38 -3.54 3.54
N ASN A 67 6.57 -2.99 3.29
CA ASN A 67 6.99 -1.71 3.85
C ASN A 67 7.31 -0.71 2.74
N LEU A 68 6.32 0.11 2.41
CA LEU A 68 6.41 1.19 1.43
C LEU A 68 6.18 2.55 2.08
N TYR A 69 6.58 2.70 3.35
CA TYR A 69 6.55 3.97 4.06
C TYR A 69 7.38 5.03 3.32
N SER A 70 6.81 6.24 3.16
CA SER A 70 7.55 7.41 2.68
C SER A 70 8.20 7.25 1.30
N GLN A 71 7.55 6.50 0.40
CA GLN A 71 8.05 6.28 -0.96
C GLN A 71 7.52 7.29 -1.98
N GLY A 72 6.59 8.16 -1.59
CA GLY A 72 5.94 9.10 -2.49
C GLY A 72 4.92 8.43 -3.41
N LEU A 73 4.32 7.31 -2.96
CA LEU A 73 3.31 6.60 -3.74
C LEU A 73 2.08 7.48 -3.98
N THR A 74 1.51 7.37 -5.18
CA THR A 74 0.28 8.07 -5.58
C THR A 74 -0.75 7.08 -6.13
N GLY A 75 -2.01 7.50 -6.22
CA GLY A 75 -3.10 6.66 -6.73
C GLY A 75 -3.81 5.89 -5.62
N SER A 76 -4.78 5.04 -6.00
CA SER A 76 -5.57 4.26 -5.06
C SER A 76 -4.84 3.04 -4.51
N ILE A 77 -5.27 2.56 -3.34
CA ILE A 77 -4.90 1.21 -2.90
C ILE A 77 -5.68 0.22 -3.77
N PRO A 78 -5.00 -0.67 -4.49
CA PRO A 78 -5.64 -1.66 -5.36
C PRO A 78 -6.33 -2.74 -4.51
N PRO A 79 -7.52 -3.23 -4.92
CA PRO A 79 -8.22 -4.30 -4.20
C PRO A 79 -7.43 -5.61 -4.17
N GLU A 80 -6.54 -5.85 -5.14
CA GLU A 80 -5.71 -7.06 -5.22
C GLU A 80 -4.73 -7.20 -4.05
N ILE A 81 -4.50 -6.14 -3.26
CA ILE A 81 -3.78 -6.24 -1.98
C ILE A 81 -4.38 -7.33 -1.09
N GLY A 82 -5.70 -7.57 -1.17
CA GLY A 82 -6.41 -8.61 -0.43
C GLY A 82 -6.02 -10.05 -0.81
N ASN A 83 -5.27 -10.26 -1.89
CA ASN A 83 -4.76 -11.58 -2.28
C ASN A 83 -3.54 -12.02 -1.45
N LEU A 84 -2.87 -11.10 -0.77
CA LEU A 84 -1.70 -11.37 0.07
C LEU A 84 -2.11 -11.90 1.45
N THR A 85 -2.86 -13.00 1.50
CA THR A 85 -3.50 -13.49 2.74
C THR A 85 -2.51 -13.89 3.84
N ASN A 86 -1.23 -14.09 3.50
CA ASN A 86 -0.14 -14.34 4.46
C ASN A 86 0.43 -13.05 5.09
N LEU A 87 -0.06 -11.87 4.70
CA LEU A 87 0.48 -10.60 5.15
C LEU A 87 0.19 -10.35 6.64
N THR A 88 1.25 -10.03 7.38
CA THR A 88 1.23 -9.69 8.81
C THR A 88 1.54 -8.22 9.10
N ASP A 89 2.21 -7.52 8.19
CA ASP A 89 2.62 -6.12 8.35
C ASP A 89 2.46 -5.36 7.02
N LEU A 90 1.56 -4.37 7.00
CA LEU A 90 1.30 -3.51 5.85
C LEU A 90 1.52 -2.05 6.22
N ARG A 91 2.55 -1.43 5.64
CA ARG A 91 2.93 -0.04 5.91
C ARG A 91 2.95 0.76 4.63
N LEU A 92 1.92 1.56 4.44
CA LEU A 92 1.75 2.49 3.31
C LEU A 92 1.69 3.95 3.77
N ASN A 93 2.04 4.21 5.03
CA ASN A 93 1.92 5.53 5.64
C ASN A 93 2.94 6.54 5.06
N ASN A 94 2.62 7.83 5.20
CA ASN A 94 3.41 8.95 4.69
C ASN A 94 3.61 8.90 3.18
N ASN A 95 2.53 8.70 2.43
CA ASN A 95 2.52 8.74 0.98
C ASN A 95 1.47 9.75 0.48
N GLN A 96 1.18 9.72 -0.81
CA GLN A 96 0.18 10.57 -1.48
C GLN A 96 -0.94 9.69 -2.07
N LEU A 97 -1.28 8.59 -1.39
CA LEU A 97 -2.33 7.67 -1.83
C LEU A 97 -3.69 8.37 -1.74
N THR A 98 -4.53 8.18 -2.76
CA THR A 98 -5.85 8.79 -2.91
C THR A 98 -6.93 7.69 -3.02
N GLY A 99 -8.19 8.08 -3.20
CA GLY A 99 -9.29 7.11 -3.35
C GLY A 99 -9.68 6.44 -2.04
N GLU A 100 -10.52 5.42 -2.12
CA GLU A 100 -11.07 4.74 -0.94
C GLU A 100 -10.15 3.61 -0.44
N ILE A 101 -10.34 3.21 0.82
CA ILE A 101 -9.75 1.98 1.35
C ILE A 101 -10.56 0.80 0.78
N PRO A 102 -9.96 -0.13 0.02
CA PRO A 102 -10.70 -1.25 -0.53
C PRO A 102 -11.19 -2.20 0.58
N PRO A 103 -12.45 -2.69 0.53
CA PRO A 103 -12.97 -3.64 1.51
C PRO A 103 -12.18 -4.96 1.52
N GLU A 104 -11.49 -5.30 0.43
CA GLU A 104 -10.61 -6.48 0.30
C GLU A 104 -9.45 -6.48 1.30
N ILE A 105 -9.11 -5.34 1.93
CA ILE A 105 -8.19 -5.31 3.08
C ILE A 105 -8.66 -6.26 4.19
N GLY A 106 -9.97 -6.47 4.36
CA GLY A 106 -10.52 -7.40 5.34
C GLY A 106 -10.19 -8.87 5.09
N ASN A 107 -9.63 -9.23 3.92
CA ASN A 107 -9.16 -10.59 3.63
C ASN A 107 -7.81 -10.90 4.30
N LEU A 108 -7.08 -9.88 4.76
CA LEU A 108 -5.75 -10.00 5.35
C LEU A 108 -5.81 -10.42 6.82
N THR A 109 -6.50 -11.52 7.14
CA THR A 109 -6.83 -11.92 8.53
C THR A 109 -5.62 -12.21 9.42
N ASN A 110 -4.43 -12.43 8.83
CA ASN A 110 -3.16 -12.57 9.56
C ASN A 110 -2.50 -11.22 9.92
N LEU A 111 -3.08 -10.10 9.52
CA LEU A 111 -2.48 -8.78 9.68
C LEU A 111 -2.44 -8.37 11.15
N THR A 112 -1.24 -8.02 11.61
CA THR A 112 -0.97 -7.53 12.97
C THR A 112 -0.72 -6.03 13.01
N ARG A 113 -0.33 -5.44 11.87
CA ARG A 113 -0.08 -4.01 11.71
C ARG A 113 -0.60 -3.49 10.38
N LEU A 114 -1.44 -2.45 10.45
CA LEU A 114 -1.92 -1.67 9.32
C LEU A 114 -1.64 -0.18 9.53
N ASP A 115 -0.67 0.37 8.79
CA ASP A 115 -0.34 1.80 8.80
C ASP A 115 -0.71 2.44 7.45
N LEU A 116 -1.81 3.22 7.41
CA LEU A 116 -2.28 4.01 6.26
C LEU A 116 -2.27 5.52 6.53
N ASN A 117 -1.78 5.94 7.69
CA ASN A 117 -1.80 7.34 8.11
C ASN A 117 -0.91 8.25 7.25
N TRP A 118 -1.19 9.56 7.25
CA TRP A 118 -0.50 10.55 6.41
C TRP A 118 -0.61 10.21 4.91
N ASN A 119 -1.84 10.13 4.43
CA ASN A 119 -2.18 9.98 3.02
C ASN A 119 -3.34 10.93 2.67
N GLN A 120 -3.93 10.78 1.48
CA GLN A 120 -5.06 11.55 0.99
C GLN A 120 -6.28 10.65 0.77
N LEU A 121 -6.41 9.54 1.50
CA LEU A 121 -7.49 8.56 1.36
C LEU A 121 -8.84 9.19 1.71
N THR A 122 -9.86 8.90 0.90
CA THR A 122 -11.23 9.44 0.99
C THR A 122 -12.24 8.33 1.26
N GLY A 123 -13.53 8.67 1.31
CA GLY A 123 -14.61 7.69 1.47
C GLY A 123 -14.81 7.27 2.93
N LYS A 124 -15.50 6.15 3.14
CA LYS A 124 -15.80 5.60 4.47
C LYS A 124 -14.73 4.59 4.90
N ILE A 125 -14.63 4.34 6.20
CA ILE A 125 -13.87 3.19 6.72
C ILE A 125 -14.70 1.92 6.38
N PRO A 126 -14.14 0.93 5.66
CA PRO A 126 -14.83 -0.33 5.40
C PRO A 126 -15.09 -1.10 6.71
N SER A 127 -16.28 -1.68 6.86
CA SER A 127 -16.61 -2.54 8.01
C SER A 127 -15.73 -3.79 8.08
N GLU A 128 -15.21 -4.22 6.93
CA GLU A 128 -14.37 -5.39 6.71
C GLU A 128 -13.03 -5.28 7.45
N ILE A 129 -12.58 -4.08 7.83
CA ILE A 129 -11.44 -3.90 8.74
C ILE A 129 -11.69 -4.63 10.06
N GLY A 130 -12.94 -4.76 10.51
CA GLY A 130 -13.30 -5.52 11.71
C GLY A 130 -12.98 -7.02 11.64
N ASN A 131 -12.72 -7.58 10.45
CA ASN A 131 -12.30 -8.98 10.30
C ASN A 131 -10.83 -9.21 10.72
N LEU A 132 -10.06 -8.14 10.88
CA LEU A 132 -8.62 -8.19 11.13
C LEU A 132 -8.31 -8.39 12.62
N THR A 133 -8.85 -9.46 13.21
CA THR A 133 -8.87 -9.72 14.65
C THR A 133 -7.50 -9.87 15.30
N ASN A 134 -6.44 -10.08 14.50
CA ASN A 134 -5.04 -10.13 14.96
C ASN A 134 -4.35 -8.75 15.03
N LEU A 135 -5.03 -7.66 14.68
CA LEU A 135 -4.44 -6.32 14.65
C LEU A 135 -4.06 -5.82 16.04
N THR A 136 -2.75 -5.67 16.26
CA THR A 136 -2.19 -5.00 17.43
C THR A 136 -1.88 -3.53 17.16
N ARG A 137 -2.00 -3.10 15.89
CA ARG A 137 -1.75 -1.73 15.47
C ARG A 137 -2.55 -1.36 14.23
N LEU A 138 -3.40 -0.35 14.38
CA LEU A 138 -4.14 0.29 13.31
C LEU A 138 -3.78 1.79 13.30
N GLN A 139 -3.45 2.38 12.16
CA GLN A 139 -3.23 3.82 12.01
C GLN A 139 -3.88 4.32 10.72
N LEU A 140 -4.95 5.11 10.84
CA LEU A 140 -5.68 5.72 9.72
C LEU A 140 -5.66 7.26 9.78
N SER A 141 -4.91 7.83 10.73
CA SER A 141 -4.89 9.25 11.04
C SER A 141 -4.33 10.10 9.89
N THR A 142 -4.72 11.37 9.85
CA THR A 142 -4.30 12.33 8.83
C THR A 142 -4.59 11.80 7.42
N ASN A 143 -5.87 11.69 7.12
CA ASN A 143 -6.44 11.34 5.82
C ASN A 143 -7.70 12.21 5.59
N GLN A 144 -8.49 11.91 4.57
CA GLN A 144 -9.75 12.59 4.24
C GLN A 144 -10.96 11.65 4.40
N LEU A 145 -10.87 10.69 5.33
CA LEU A 145 -11.95 9.72 5.58
C LEU A 145 -13.17 10.42 6.17
N THR A 146 -14.36 9.95 5.80
CA THR A 146 -15.66 10.57 6.10
C THR A 146 -16.67 9.55 6.61
N GLY A 147 -17.78 10.05 7.14
CA GLY A 147 -18.88 9.21 7.61
C GLY A 147 -18.68 8.68 9.02
N LYS A 148 -19.41 7.61 9.35
CA LYS A 148 -19.41 6.99 10.67
C LYS A 148 -18.36 5.86 10.74
N ILE A 149 -17.79 5.66 11.91
CA ILE A 149 -16.97 4.47 12.20
C ILE A 149 -17.91 3.25 12.26
N PRO A 150 -17.68 2.18 11.48
CA PRO A 150 -18.47 0.96 11.58
C PRO A 150 -18.31 0.30 12.96
N GLN A 151 -19.39 -0.30 13.49
CA GLN A 151 -19.36 -0.97 14.79
C GLN A 151 -18.28 -2.06 14.86
N GLN A 152 -18.09 -2.81 13.77
CA GLN A 152 -17.08 -3.86 13.67
C GLN A 152 -15.65 -3.32 13.89
N VAL A 153 -15.39 -2.08 13.47
CA VAL A 153 -14.09 -1.43 13.68
C VAL A 153 -13.97 -0.95 15.12
N CYS A 154 -15.07 -0.52 15.74
CA CYS A 154 -15.11 -0.19 17.17
C CYS A 154 -14.82 -1.43 18.04
N ASP A 155 -15.52 -2.53 17.79
CA ASP A 155 -15.33 -3.79 18.50
C ASP A 155 -13.89 -4.32 18.35
N LEU A 156 -13.30 -4.17 17.16
CA LEU A 156 -11.90 -4.50 16.90
C LEU A 156 -10.94 -3.65 17.75
N ILE A 157 -11.14 -2.34 17.77
CA ILE A 157 -10.29 -1.40 18.51
C ILE A 157 -10.37 -1.69 20.01
N GLU A 158 -11.57 -1.95 20.53
CA GLU A 158 -11.78 -2.30 21.93
C GLU A 158 -11.15 -3.65 22.30
N SER A 159 -11.41 -4.70 21.51
CA SER A 159 -10.90 -6.04 21.77
C SER A 159 -9.37 -6.14 21.72
N ASN A 160 -8.72 -5.29 20.91
CA ASN A 160 -7.26 -5.21 20.82
C ASN A 160 -6.64 -4.12 21.72
N HIS A 161 -7.44 -3.48 22.59
CA HIS A 161 -6.99 -2.40 23.49
C HIS A 161 -6.27 -1.25 22.75
N LEU A 162 -6.69 -0.94 21.52
CA LEU A 162 -6.12 0.13 20.72
C LEU A 162 -6.77 1.47 21.09
N GLY A 163 -6.01 2.57 21.10
CA GLY A 163 -6.55 3.89 21.45
C GLY A 163 -7.22 4.61 20.27
N ILE A 164 -8.54 4.76 20.27
CA ILE A 164 -9.33 5.35 19.15
C ILE A 164 -8.80 6.73 18.70
N THR A 165 -8.56 7.64 19.65
CA THR A 165 -8.26 9.06 19.34
C THR A 165 -6.99 9.22 18.50
N GLY A 166 -5.93 8.45 18.78
CA GLY A 166 -4.69 8.52 18.01
C GLY A 166 -4.78 7.85 16.63
N ILE A 167 -5.66 6.86 16.48
CA ILE A 167 -5.79 6.05 15.26
C ILE A 167 -6.49 6.82 14.15
N LEU A 168 -7.49 7.64 14.50
CA LEU A 168 -8.41 8.27 13.54
C LEU A 168 -8.26 9.79 13.44
N TYR A 169 -7.45 10.42 14.30
CA TYR A 169 -7.24 11.87 14.32
C TYR A 169 -6.93 12.44 12.92
N GLY A 170 -7.41 13.65 12.63
CA GLY A 170 -7.13 14.32 11.35
C GLY A 170 -7.93 13.77 10.17
N ASN A 171 -9.08 13.14 10.42
CA ASN A 171 -10.10 12.77 9.43
C ASN A 171 -11.40 13.57 9.66
N ASN A 172 -12.36 13.46 8.73
CA ASN A 172 -13.67 14.12 8.76
C ASN A 172 -14.80 13.15 9.20
N LEU A 173 -14.58 12.39 10.28
CA LEU A 173 -15.52 11.40 10.80
C LEU A 173 -16.56 12.03 11.72
N THR A 174 -17.81 11.55 11.67
CA THR A 174 -18.95 12.23 12.34
C THR A 174 -19.40 11.60 13.65
N ASN A 175 -18.97 10.38 13.98
CA ASN A 175 -19.29 9.68 15.23
C ASN A 175 -18.04 8.98 15.78
N THR A 176 -17.80 9.06 17.09
CA THR A 176 -16.90 8.13 17.80
C THR A 176 -17.66 6.84 18.09
N CYS A 177 -16.95 5.72 18.26
CA CYS A 177 -17.54 4.48 18.77
C CYS A 177 -18.39 4.78 20.00
N GLU A 178 -19.68 4.46 19.94
CA GLU A 178 -20.65 4.71 21.02
C GLU A 178 -20.44 3.76 22.19
#